data_AF-A0A1Y2ILU8-F1
#
_entry.id   AF-A0A1Y2ILU8-F1
#
_cell.length_a   1.000
_cell.length_b   1.000
_cell.length_c   1.000
_cell.angle_alpha   90.00
_cell.angle_beta   90.00
_cell.angle_gamma   90.00
#
_symmetry.space_group_name_H-M   'P 1'
#
loop_
_entity.id
_entity.type
_entity.pdbx_description
1 polymer ?
#
loop_
_entity_poly.entity_id
_entity_poly.type
_entity_poly.pdbx_seq_one_letter_code
_entity_poly.pdbx_strand_id
1 'polypeptide(L)'
;MRIIETELPPLTPYFPEYSEDVSDSRRALLDGSVSAIVGGHSPLLRKGEGWPRCNTPDCNHYLIPYIQISLSSTQTPADFRRCLSPIEQEGTTLFQVFVCAAMTDSGTCFESWVNCVMEGESWLVRKVHFAADGHDVEDDARYDTVRSEMEESGEEIIQIPERVVAEWKAGQQERYTEDECFSDEEDEDEGDGDADDSGEEDDTCTDRAGCPKKGLKLLGYPTRGKFYNSTSPGGNESCEAGDAGPHYKWRCLIQLGTRDEDNPMYSCGNIFLNQCTLHPDSFEAAISGTW
;
A
#
# COMPACT_ATOMS: atom_id res chain seq x y z
N MET A 1 26.82 26.44 -0.40
CA MET A 1 25.54 26.54 -1.11
C MET A 1 24.46 26.28 -0.06
N ARG A 2 23.67 27.28 0.32
CA ARG A 2 22.58 27.07 1.30
C ARG A 2 21.45 26.39 0.56
N ILE A 3 21.18 25.13 0.90
CA ILE A 3 19.92 24.48 0.52
C ILE A 3 18.85 25.29 1.25
N ILE A 4 17.98 25.95 0.52
CA ILE A 4 16.77 26.51 1.10
C ILE A 4 15.91 25.27 1.38
N GLU A 5 15.78 24.90 2.65
CA GLU A 5 14.76 23.95 3.10
C GLU A 5 13.40 24.57 2.78
N THR A 6 12.87 24.26 1.60
CA THR A 6 11.45 24.46 1.33
C THR A 6 10.70 23.47 2.19
N GLU A 7 10.03 23.96 3.25
CA GLU A 7 9.07 23.16 4.01
C GLU A 7 8.12 22.47 3.03
N LEU A 8 7.96 21.15 3.19
CA LEU A 8 7.06 20.39 2.32
C LEU A 8 5.62 20.83 2.54
N PRO A 9 4.82 20.94 1.46
CA PRO A 9 3.46 21.41 1.57
C PRO A 9 2.62 20.39 2.34
N PRO A 10 1.90 20.80 3.39
CA PRO A 10 1.19 19.87 4.26
C PRO A 10 0.14 19.07 3.48
N LEU A 11 0.02 17.78 3.80
CA LEU A 11 -0.83 16.81 3.08
C LEU A 11 -2.02 16.41 3.93
N THR A 12 -3.18 16.27 3.30
CA THR A 12 -4.37 15.72 3.95
C THR A 12 -4.41 14.22 3.71
N PRO A 13 -4.27 13.38 4.75
CA PRO A 13 -4.48 11.95 4.61
C PRO A 13 -5.97 11.64 4.46
N TYR A 14 -6.28 10.50 3.83
CA TYR A 14 -7.64 10.03 3.62
C TYR A 14 -7.77 8.58 4.06
N PHE A 15 -8.83 8.28 4.82
CA PHE A 15 -9.10 6.98 5.39
C PHE A 15 -10.35 6.35 4.75
N PRO A 16 -10.36 5.02 4.52
CA PRO A 16 -11.44 4.37 3.81
C PRO A 16 -12.73 4.34 4.64
N GLU A 17 -13.87 4.62 4.01
CA GLU A 17 -15.19 4.27 4.53
C GLU A 17 -15.72 3.04 3.77
N TYR A 18 -15.73 1.91 4.46
CA TYR A 18 -16.10 0.63 3.87
C TYR A 18 -17.62 0.46 3.77
N SER A 19 -18.08 -0.22 2.72
CA SER A 19 -19.49 -0.54 2.49
C SER A 19 -19.69 -2.03 2.29
N GLU A 20 -20.74 -2.58 2.92
CA GLU A 20 -21.20 -3.96 2.74
C GLU A 20 -22.35 -4.05 1.73
N ASP A 21 -22.96 -2.91 1.35
CA ASP A 21 -24.17 -2.85 0.51
C ASP A 21 -23.92 -2.96 -1.01
N VAL A 22 -22.75 -3.47 -1.42
CA VAL A 22 -22.35 -3.53 -2.84
C VAL A 22 -22.32 -4.99 -3.29
N SER A 23 -23.27 -5.37 -4.15
CA SER A 23 -23.40 -6.76 -4.64
C SER A 23 -22.45 -7.10 -5.79
N ASP A 24 -22.04 -6.11 -6.57
CA ASP A 24 -21.13 -6.27 -7.73
C ASP A 24 -20.07 -5.17 -7.64
N SER A 25 -19.02 -5.46 -6.86
CA SER A 25 -17.94 -4.51 -6.57
C SER A 25 -17.16 -4.12 -7.82
N ARG A 26 -16.92 -5.06 -8.73
CA ARG A 26 -16.19 -4.82 -9.98
C ARG A 26 -16.92 -3.87 -10.91
N ARG A 27 -18.22 -4.08 -11.12
CA ARG A 27 -19.03 -3.16 -11.91
C ARG A 27 -19.10 -1.79 -11.25
N ALA A 28 -19.30 -1.74 -9.92
CA ALA A 28 -19.33 -0.49 -9.18
C ALA A 28 -17.99 0.28 -9.25
N LEU A 29 -16.86 -0.43 -9.32
CA LEU A 29 -15.55 0.19 -9.49
C LEU A 29 -15.36 0.75 -10.90
N LEU A 30 -15.85 0.02 -11.92
CA LEU A 30 -15.81 0.45 -13.32
C LEU A 30 -16.73 1.64 -13.61
N ASP A 31 -17.94 1.67 -13.07
CA ASP A 31 -18.86 2.79 -13.27
C ASP A 31 -18.57 3.98 -12.33
N GLY A 32 -17.67 3.79 -11.36
CA GLY A 32 -17.21 4.81 -10.43
C GLY A 32 -18.16 5.06 -9.26
N SER A 33 -19.16 4.21 -9.05
CA SER A 33 -20.07 4.25 -7.88
C SER A 33 -19.34 4.02 -6.55
N VAL A 34 -18.22 3.29 -6.59
CA VAL A 34 -17.30 3.14 -5.45
C VAL A 34 -15.91 3.65 -5.81
N SER A 35 -15.14 4.01 -4.80
CA SER A 35 -13.80 4.54 -5.00
C SER A 35 -12.76 3.45 -5.19
N ALA A 36 -12.79 2.39 -4.38
CA ALA A 36 -11.78 1.34 -4.43
C ALA A 36 -12.29 -0.03 -3.96
N ILE A 37 -11.54 -1.07 -4.31
CA ILE A 37 -11.66 -2.42 -3.77
C ILE A 37 -10.32 -2.79 -3.15
N VAL A 38 -10.30 -3.18 -1.88
CA VAL A 38 -9.14 -3.76 -1.20
C VAL A 38 -9.28 -5.28 -1.23
N GLY A 39 -8.20 -5.98 -1.56
CA GLY A 39 -8.20 -7.44 -1.64
C GLY A 39 -9.10 -8.01 -2.73
N GLY A 40 -9.68 -9.17 -2.42
CA GLY A 40 -10.59 -9.91 -3.28
C GLY A 40 -9.87 -10.83 -4.27
N HIS A 41 -10.67 -11.54 -5.06
CA HIS A 41 -10.19 -12.62 -5.92
C HIS A 41 -10.36 -12.33 -7.42
N SER A 42 -10.79 -11.13 -7.78
CA SER A 42 -11.15 -10.80 -9.17
C SER A 42 -10.66 -9.40 -9.54
N PRO A 43 -9.36 -9.24 -9.83
CA PRO A 43 -8.83 -7.98 -10.33
C PRO A 43 -9.39 -7.66 -11.71
N LEU A 44 -9.59 -6.38 -12.00
CA LEU A 44 -9.94 -5.94 -13.35
C LEU A 44 -8.68 -5.99 -14.22
N LEU A 45 -8.69 -6.87 -15.22
CA LEU A 45 -7.61 -7.05 -16.18
C LEU A 45 -8.12 -6.77 -17.59
N ARG A 46 -7.24 -6.36 -18.49
CA ARG A 46 -7.61 -6.18 -19.90
C ARG A 46 -7.86 -7.53 -20.56
N LYS A 47 -8.74 -7.56 -21.55
CA LYS A 47 -9.04 -8.74 -22.35
C LYS A 47 -7.77 -9.28 -23.01
N GLY A 48 -7.52 -10.57 -22.82
CA GLY A 48 -6.32 -11.25 -23.32
C GLY A 48 -5.09 -11.08 -22.42
N GLU A 49 -5.13 -10.19 -21.43
CA GLU A 49 -4.03 -9.98 -20.48
C GLU A 49 -3.80 -11.24 -19.63
N GLY A 50 -2.53 -11.57 -19.40
CA GLY A 50 -2.17 -12.64 -18.46
C GLY A 50 -2.33 -12.17 -17.02
N TRP A 51 -2.65 -13.07 -16.10
CA TRP A 51 -2.62 -12.76 -14.68
C TRP A 51 -1.18 -12.43 -14.24
N PRO A 52 -0.94 -11.35 -13.49
CA PRO A 52 0.41 -10.94 -13.12
C PRO A 52 1.11 -11.98 -12.23
N ARG A 53 2.40 -12.20 -12.45
CA ARG A 53 3.22 -13.20 -11.75
C ARG A 53 4.35 -12.53 -10.98
N CYS A 54 4.70 -13.12 -9.84
CA CYS A 54 5.86 -12.72 -9.06
C CYS A 54 7.15 -12.99 -9.85
N ASN A 55 8.04 -11.99 -9.90
CA ASN A 55 9.28 -12.04 -10.66
C ASN A 55 10.52 -12.33 -9.77
N THR A 56 10.33 -12.87 -8.57
CA THR A 56 11.46 -13.33 -7.75
C THR A 56 11.92 -14.72 -8.19
N PRO A 57 13.23 -15.00 -8.21
CA PRO A 57 13.83 -16.20 -8.85
C PRO A 57 13.24 -17.56 -8.49
N ASP A 58 12.62 -17.73 -7.31
CA ASP A 58 12.11 -19.03 -6.83
C ASP A 58 10.60 -19.02 -6.46
N CYS A 59 9.88 -17.94 -6.74
CA CYS A 59 8.46 -17.85 -6.38
C CYS A 59 7.54 -18.11 -7.57
N ASN A 60 7.52 -17.23 -8.59
CA ASN A 60 6.63 -17.31 -9.75
C ASN A 60 5.12 -17.55 -9.44
N HIS A 61 4.68 -17.28 -8.20
CA HIS A 61 3.28 -17.36 -7.81
C HIS A 61 2.49 -16.23 -8.48
N TYR A 62 1.18 -16.41 -8.59
CA TYR A 62 0.31 -15.33 -9.04
C TYR A 62 0.32 -14.17 -8.03
N LEU A 63 0.41 -12.94 -8.52
CA LEU A 63 0.22 -11.76 -7.66
C LEU A 63 -1.27 -11.57 -7.40
N ILE A 64 -1.65 -11.39 -6.15
CA ILE A 64 -3.04 -11.11 -5.76
C ILE A 64 -3.29 -9.60 -5.71
N PRO A 65 -4.52 -9.12 -5.97
CA PRO A 65 -4.83 -7.70 -5.81
C PRO A 65 -4.74 -7.31 -4.34
N TYR A 66 -3.96 -6.28 -4.04
CA TYR A 66 -3.98 -5.62 -2.72
C TYR A 66 -5.03 -4.51 -2.70
N ILE A 67 -4.99 -3.62 -3.70
CA ILE A 67 -5.98 -2.55 -3.84
C ILE A 67 -6.13 -2.12 -5.30
N GLN A 68 -7.37 -1.79 -5.69
CA GLN A 68 -7.73 -1.23 -6.98
C GLN A 68 -8.54 0.04 -6.74
N ILE A 69 -8.04 1.20 -7.16
CA ILE A 69 -8.65 2.52 -6.93
C ILE A 69 -9.10 3.11 -8.26
N SER A 70 -10.37 3.50 -8.38
CA SER A 70 -10.89 4.21 -9.53
C SER A 70 -10.45 5.67 -9.51
N LEU A 71 -9.51 6.04 -10.39
CA LEU A 71 -9.09 7.42 -10.58
C LEU A 71 -10.13 8.24 -11.36
N SER A 72 -11.07 7.59 -12.03
CA SER A 72 -12.19 8.26 -12.70
C SER A 72 -13.37 8.57 -11.76
N SER A 73 -13.46 7.90 -10.61
CA SER A 73 -14.54 8.13 -9.64
C SER A 73 -14.41 9.49 -8.93
N THR A 74 -15.55 10.16 -8.74
CA THR A 74 -15.63 11.35 -7.87
C THR A 74 -15.51 11.04 -6.38
N GLN A 75 -15.72 9.76 -6.00
CA GLN A 75 -15.53 9.29 -4.63
C GLN A 75 -14.06 9.18 -4.24
N THR A 76 -13.16 9.11 -5.22
CA THR A 76 -11.72 9.15 -4.99
C THR A 76 -11.25 10.59 -4.78
N PRO A 77 -10.56 10.92 -3.67
CA PRO A 77 -10.11 12.26 -3.36
C PRO A 77 -9.40 12.94 -4.53
N ALA A 78 -9.82 14.17 -4.84
CA ALA A 78 -9.24 14.93 -5.95
C ALA A 78 -7.73 15.14 -5.77
N ASP A 79 -7.26 15.27 -4.54
CA ASP A 79 -5.84 15.44 -4.19
C ASP A 79 -5.03 14.21 -4.59
N PHE A 80 -5.54 13.01 -4.30
CA PHE A 80 -4.92 11.75 -4.69
C PHE A 80 -4.91 11.59 -6.21
N ARG A 81 -6.02 11.89 -6.88
CA ARG A 81 -6.13 11.84 -8.35
C ARG A 81 -5.15 12.80 -9.05
N ARG A 82 -4.90 13.98 -8.46
CA ARG A 82 -3.90 14.93 -8.97
C ARG A 82 -2.48 14.36 -8.93
N CYS A 83 -2.14 13.57 -7.91
CA CYS A 83 -0.84 12.89 -7.82
C CYS A 83 -0.61 11.85 -8.93
N LEU A 84 -1.68 11.32 -9.52
CA LEU A 84 -1.62 10.24 -10.54
C LEU A 84 -2.05 10.71 -11.94
N SER A 85 -2.12 12.02 -12.16
CA SER A 85 -2.43 12.62 -13.45
C SER A 85 -1.33 12.34 -14.50
N PRO A 86 -1.66 12.31 -15.81
CA PRO A 86 -2.98 12.50 -16.39
C PRO A 86 -3.89 11.27 -16.20
N ILE A 87 -5.20 11.54 -16.13
CA ILE A 87 -6.28 10.56 -16.09
C ILE A 87 -7.09 10.73 -17.38
N GLU A 88 -7.35 9.63 -18.07
CA GLU A 88 -8.14 9.63 -19.30
C GLU A 88 -9.61 9.92 -18.97
N GLN A 89 -10.24 10.84 -19.70
CA GLN A 89 -11.60 11.30 -19.37
C GLN A 89 -12.70 10.37 -19.91
N GLU A 90 -12.43 9.67 -21.01
CA GLU A 90 -13.41 8.79 -21.66
C GLU A 90 -13.20 7.35 -21.20
N GLY A 91 -14.01 6.88 -20.24
CA GLY A 91 -13.89 5.55 -19.66
C GLY A 91 -13.32 5.59 -18.25
N THR A 92 -12.74 4.47 -17.81
CA THR A 92 -12.36 4.28 -16.41
C THR A 92 -10.89 3.97 -16.26
N THR A 93 -10.16 4.86 -15.58
CA THR A 93 -8.76 4.63 -15.21
C THR A 93 -8.68 4.12 -13.78
N LEU A 94 -8.03 2.96 -13.61
CA LEU A 94 -7.74 2.38 -12.31
C LEU A 94 -6.26 2.51 -11.97
N PHE A 95 -5.97 2.76 -10.70
CA PHE A 95 -4.67 2.53 -10.09
C PHE A 95 -4.71 1.19 -9.36
N GLN A 96 -3.80 0.29 -9.66
CA GLN A 96 -3.80 -1.08 -9.15
C GLN A 96 -2.47 -1.41 -8.49
N VAL A 97 -2.56 -2.06 -7.33
CA VAL A 97 -1.43 -2.64 -6.61
C VAL A 97 -1.69 -4.12 -6.45
N PHE A 98 -0.77 -4.93 -6.95
CA PHE A 98 -0.73 -6.38 -6.77
C PHE A 98 0.51 -6.78 -5.99
N VAL A 99 0.43 -7.84 -5.21
CA VAL A 99 1.51 -8.29 -4.32
C VAL A 99 1.59 -9.81 -4.28
N CYS A 100 2.78 -10.32 -3.99
CA CYS A 100 3.00 -11.75 -3.81
C CYS A 100 2.74 -12.14 -2.35
N ALA A 101 1.61 -12.79 -2.11
CA ALA A 101 1.18 -13.24 -0.79
C ALA A 101 1.55 -14.71 -0.49
N ALA A 102 2.46 -15.30 -1.28
CA ALA A 102 3.00 -16.62 -1.01
C ALA A 102 3.80 -16.59 0.30
N MET A 103 3.55 -17.56 1.18
CA MET A 103 4.25 -17.69 2.45
C MET A 103 5.73 -18.07 2.26
N THR A 104 6.60 -17.47 3.06
CA THR A 104 8.02 -17.80 3.20
C THR A 104 8.33 -18.04 4.67
N ASP A 105 9.55 -18.50 4.96
CA ASP A 105 10.03 -18.65 6.36
C ASP A 105 10.08 -17.32 7.15
N SER A 106 9.91 -16.18 6.46
CA SER A 106 10.06 -14.83 7.03
C SER A 106 8.82 -13.94 6.88
N GLY A 107 7.66 -14.52 6.55
CA GLY A 107 6.41 -13.79 6.31
C GLY A 107 5.89 -14.06 4.90
N THR A 108 5.53 -13.00 4.17
CA THR A 108 5.15 -13.13 2.75
C THR A 108 6.33 -12.86 1.82
N CYS A 109 6.27 -13.40 0.60
CA CYS A 109 7.25 -13.12 -0.46
C CYS A 109 7.36 -11.61 -0.75
N PHE A 110 6.25 -10.87 -0.69
CA PHE A 110 6.28 -9.41 -0.76
C PHE A 110 7.04 -8.77 0.40
N GLU A 111 6.78 -9.17 1.63
CA GLU A 111 7.49 -8.64 2.79
C GLU A 111 8.99 -8.96 2.78
N SER A 112 9.37 -10.19 2.44
CA SER A 112 10.78 -10.58 2.30
C SER A 112 11.48 -9.73 1.24
N TRP A 113 10.80 -9.41 0.14
CA TRP A 113 11.32 -8.54 -0.90
C TRP A 113 11.47 -7.09 -0.46
N VAL A 114 10.46 -6.51 0.20
CA VAL A 114 10.54 -5.13 0.71
C VAL A 114 11.63 -4.97 1.79
N ASN A 115 11.90 -6.02 2.57
CA ASN A 115 13.01 -6.08 3.52
C ASN A 115 14.37 -6.40 2.88
N CYS A 116 14.47 -6.44 1.56
CA CYS A 116 15.70 -6.74 0.82
C CYS A 116 16.31 -8.12 1.17
N VAL A 117 15.49 -9.07 1.65
CA VAL A 117 15.91 -10.45 1.95
C VAL A 117 15.98 -11.29 0.66
N MET A 118 15.24 -10.90 -0.37
CA MET A 118 15.21 -11.59 -1.67
C MET A 118 15.32 -10.62 -2.85
N GLU A 119 15.92 -11.09 -3.95
CA GLU A 119 16.02 -10.37 -5.21
C GLU A 119 14.76 -10.56 -6.09
N GLY A 120 14.59 -9.68 -7.07
CA GLY A 120 13.49 -9.71 -8.04
C GLY A 120 12.43 -8.65 -7.76
N GLU A 121 11.16 -8.95 -8.10
CA GLU A 121 10.02 -8.07 -7.84
C GLU A 121 8.81 -8.89 -7.37
N SER A 122 8.36 -8.61 -6.14
CA SER A 122 7.23 -9.31 -5.50
C SER A 122 5.91 -8.53 -5.57
N TRP A 123 5.80 -7.55 -6.48
CA TRP A 123 4.63 -6.71 -6.61
C TRP A 123 4.47 -6.18 -8.05
N LEU A 124 3.32 -5.57 -8.33
CA LEU A 124 3.07 -4.82 -9.54
C LEU A 124 2.20 -3.60 -9.20
N VAL A 125 2.73 -2.41 -9.48
CA VAL A 125 1.99 -1.14 -9.35
C VAL A 125 1.78 -0.56 -10.74
N ARG A 126 0.54 -0.22 -11.08
CA ARG A 126 0.23 0.31 -12.40
C ARG A 126 -1.01 1.17 -12.44
N LYS A 127 -1.09 1.94 -13.52
CA LYS A 127 -2.30 2.63 -13.97
C LYS A 127 -2.80 1.97 -15.24
N VAL A 128 -4.06 1.56 -15.26
CA VAL A 128 -4.71 0.91 -16.40
C VAL A 128 -5.97 1.68 -16.76
N HIS A 129 -6.26 1.80 -18.05
CA HIS A 129 -7.48 2.42 -18.55
C HIS A 129 -8.35 1.38 -19.26
N PHE A 130 -9.65 1.44 -19.01
CA PHE A 130 -10.71 0.62 -19.59
C PHE A 130 -11.69 1.50 -20.35
N ALA A 131 -12.19 0.98 -21.47
CA ALA A 131 -13.20 1.64 -22.27
C ALA A 131 -14.51 1.85 -21.48
N ALA A 132 -15.24 2.92 -21.79
CA ALA A 132 -16.46 3.30 -21.07
C ALA A 132 -17.58 2.25 -21.11
N ASP A 133 -17.61 1.40 -22.13
CA ASP A 133 -18.54 0.28 -22.28
C ASP A 133 -17.99 -1.06 -21.74
N GLY A 134 -16.76 -1.06 -21.21
CA GLY A 134 -16.12 -2.21 -20.58
C GLY A 134 -15.80 -3.39 -21.52
N HIS A 135 -15.87 -3.19 -22.85
CA HIS A 135 -15.67 -4.29 -23.81
C HIS A 135 -14.25 -4.88 -23.80
N ASP A 136 -13.30 -4.13 -23.24
CA ASP A 136 -11.89 -4.47 -23.10
C ASP A 136 -11.54 -5.04 -21.73
N VAL A 137 -12.52 -5.28 -20.86
CA VAL A 137 -12.36 -6.00 -19.59
C VAL A 137 -12.40 -7.53 -19.87
N GLU A 138 -11.56 -8.28 -19.16
CA GLU A 138 -11.52 -9.74 -19.26
C GLU A 138 -12.77 -10.41 -18.67
N ASP A 139 -13.11 -11.58 -19.21
CA ASP A 139 -14.29 -12.38 -18.79
C ASP A 139 -14.07 -13.03 -17.41
N ASP A 140 -15.13 -13.04 -16.61
CA ASP A 140 -15.22 -13.65 -15.29
C ASP A 140 -14.80 -15.12 -15.28
N ALA A 141 -15.16 -15.88 -16.32
CA ALA A 141 -14.82 -17.29 -16.45
C ALA A 141 -13.29 -17.54 -16.47
N ARG A 142 -12.52 -16.58 -16.99
CA ARG A 142 -11.06 -16.67 -17.01
C ARG A 142 -10.48 -16.48 -15.60
N TYR A 143 -11.06 -15.58 -14.80
CA TYR A 143 -10.65 -15.40 -13.41
C TYR A 143 -10.94 -16.64 -12.57
N ASP A 144 -12.12 -17.24 -12.75
CA ASP A 144 -12.48 -18.47 -12.04
C ASP A 144 -11.50 -19.61 -12.33
N THR A 145 -11.02 -19.71 -13.58
CA THR A 145 -10.02 -20.71 -13.98
C THR A 145 -8.70 -20.49 -13.22
N VAL A 146 -8.17 -19.26 -13.23
CA VAL A 146 -6.90 -18.94 -12.56
C VAL A 146 -7.03 -19.11 -11.04
N ARG A 147 -8.18 -18.77 -10.46
CA ARG A 147 -8.46 -18.98 -9.03
C ARG A 147 -8.45 -20.48 -8.70
N SER A 148 -9.12 -21.30 -9.49
CA SER A 148 -9.09 -22.75 -9.30
C SER A 148 -7.67 -23.30 -9.40
N GLU A 149 -6.83 -22.79 -10.30
CA GLU A 149 -5.41 -23.17 -10.36
C GLU A 149 -4.64 -22.80 -9.09
N MET A 150 -4.91 -21.62 -8.49
CA MET A 150 -4.30 -21.21 -7.21
C MET A 150 -4.75 -22.08 -6.02
N GLU A 151 -6.02 -22.50 -6.01
CA GLU A 151 -6.55 -23.37 -4.95
C GLU A 151 -6.05 -24.81 -5.09
N GLU A 152 -5.95 -25.30 -6.33
CA GLU A 152 -5.51 -26.66 -6.65
C GLU A 152 -3.99 -26.85 -6.51
N SER A 153 -3.19 -25.79 -6.66
CA SER A 153 -1.73 -25.86 -6.51
C SER A 153 -1.31 -26.24 -5.08
N GLY A 154 -2.20 -26.09 -4.10
CA GLY A 154 -1.89 -26.31 -2.69
C GLY A 154 -0.87 -25.31 -2.14
N GLU A 155 -0.67 -24.19 -2.83
CA GLU A 155 0.22 -23.11 -2.42
C GLU A 155 -0.37 -22.41 -1.18
N GLU A 156 0.43 -22.25 -0.11
CA GLU A 156 0.04 -21.45 1.04
C GLU A 156 0.14 -19.96 0.69
N ILE A 157 -0.97 -19.41 0.17
CA ILE A 157 -1.10 -17.99 -0.19
C ILE A 157 -2.08 -17.33 0.78
N ILE A 158 -1.65 -16.22 1.42
CA ILE A 158 -2.56 -15.40 2.22
C ILE A 158 -3.62 -14.78 1.31
N GLN A 159 -4.88 -15.00 1.65
CA GLN A 159 -6.01 -14.37 0.97
C GLN A 159 -6.36 -13.05 1.68
N ILE A 160 -6.37 -11.95 0.92
CA ILE A 160 -6.83 -10.65 1.41
C ILE A 160 -8.33 -10.57 1.17
N PRO A 161 -9.18 -10.54 2.22
CA PRO A 161 -10.63 -10.45 2.04
C PRO A 161 -11.03 -9.21 1.24
N GLU A 162 -12.04 -9.35 0.39
CA GLU A 162 -12.57 -8.22 -0.35
C GLU A 162 -13.22 -7.20 0.59
N ARG A 163 -12.84 -5.93 0.48
CA ARG A 163 -13.52 -4.81 1.16
C ARG A 163 -13.73 -3.67 0.17
N VAL A 164 -14.97 -3.22 0.05
CA VAL A 164 -15.34 -2.14 -0.86
C VAL A 164 -15.23 -0.79 -0.14
N VAL A 165 -14.46 0.13 -0.71
CA VAL A 165 -14.34 1.51 -0.22
C VAL A 165 -15.30 2.38 -1.02
N ALA A 166 -16.40 2.76 -0.40
CA ALA A 166 -17.40 3.61 -1.03
C ALA A 166 -16.87 5.04 -1.16
N GLU A 167 -16.35 5.59 -0.07
CA GLU A 167 -15.85 6.97 0.04
C GLU A 167 -14.58 7.03 0.90
N TRP A 168 -13.95 8.20 0.93
CA TRP A 168 -12.76 8.45 1.74
C TRP A 168 -12.95 9.65 2.65
N LYS A 169 -12.73 9.43 3.95
CA LYS A 169 -12.81 10.47 4.97
C LYS A 169 -11.48 11.19 5.12
N ALA A 170 -11.51 12.51 4.96
CA ALA A 170 -10.34 13.35 5.22
C ALA A 170 -9.95 13.31 6.70
N GLY A 171 -8.67 13.06 6.96
CA GLY A 171 -8.07 13.13 8.28
C GLY A 171 -7.54 14.51 8.64
N GLN A 172 -6.88 14.57 9.80
CA GLN A 172 -6.12 15.76 10.19
C GLN A 172 -4.90 15.91 9.28
N GLN A 173 -4.65 17.16 8.86
CA GLN A 173 -3.53 17.48 7.98
C GLN A 173 -2.19 17.09 8.61
N GLU A 174 -1.39 16.33 7.86
CA GLU A 174 -0.04 15.91 8.22
C GLU A 174 0.98 16.94 7.74
N ARG A 175 2.03 17.13 8.54
CA ARG A 175 3.23 17.88 8.17
C ARG A 175 4.40 16.92 8.18
N TYR A 176 5.33 17.13 7.26
CA TYR A 176 6.59 16.40 7.31
C TYR A 176 7.29 16.72 8.63
N THR A 177 7.65 15.68 9.37
CA THR A 177 8.48 15.76 10.57
C THR A 177 9.74 14.97 10.29
N GLU A 178 10.90 15.58 10.51
CA GLU A 178 12.18 14.86 10.50
C GLU A 178 12.34 14.00 11.76
N ASP A 179 11.55 14.28 12.79
CA ASP A 179 11.54 13.54 14.05
C ASP A 179 11.11 12.08 13.81
N GLU A 180 12.03 11.17 14.08
CA GLU A 180 11.79 9.74 14.12
C GLU A 180 10.84 9.44 15.29
N CYS A 181 9.82 8.62 15.03
CA CYS A 181 8.90 8.19 16.09
C CYS A 181 9.60 7.12 16.91
N PHE A 182 10.29 7.54 17.97
CA PHE A 182 10.78 6.66 19.00
C PHE A 182 9.75 6.56 20.12
N SER A 183 9.27 5.35 20.44
CA SER A 183 8.97 5.02 21.82
C SER A 183 10.28 5.13 22.59
N ASP A 184 10.28 5.95 23.64
CA ASP A 184 11.24 5.85 24.72
C ASP A 184 10.93 4.56 25.50
N GLU A 185 11.16 3.40 24.89
CA GLU A 185 11.34 2.14 25.62
C GLU A 185 12.86 1.96 25.88
N GLU A 186 13.47 2.95 26.50
CA GLU A 186 14.72 2.78 27.25
C GLU A 186 14.39 3.10 28.71
N ASP A 187 14.03 2.05 29.47
CA ASP A 187 14.42 1.79 30.86
C ASP A 187 13.49 0.70 31.46
N GLU A 188 13.56 -0.55 30.95
CA GLU A 188 13.34 -1.69 31.85
C GLU A 188 14.60 -1.81 32.73
N ASP A 189 14.63 -0.93 33.74
CA ASP A 189 15.50 -1.01 34.90
C ASP A 189 15.32 -2.42 35.52
N GLU A 190 16.42 -3.07 35.87
CA GLU A 190 16.45 -4.34 36.59
C GLU A 190 15.82 -4.13 37.99
N GLY A 191 14.49 -4.11 38.05
CA GLY A 191 13.69 -3.90 39.25
C GLY A 191 13.01 -5.19 39.68
N ASP A 192 13.66 -5.93 40.56
CA ASP A 192 13.08 -7.03 41.34
C ASP A 192 11.85 -6.49 42.11
N GLY A 193 10.64 -6.74 41.60
CA GLY A 193 9.41 -6.17 42.15
C GLY A 193 8.15 -6.88 41.65
N ASP A 194 7.37 -7.41 42.59
CA ASP A 194 6.21 -8.27 42.40
C ASP A 194 5.18 -7.78 41.38
N ALA A 195 4.63 -8.75 40.65
CA ALA A 195 3.54 -8.62 39.69
C ALA A 195 2.32 -7.86 40.27
N ASP A 196 1.86 -6.86 39.52
CA ASP A 196 0.43 -6.55 39.47
C ASP A 196 0.00 -6.28 38.03
N ASP A 197 -1.10 -6.95 37.70
CA ASP A 197 -1.72 -7.14 36.39
C ASP A 197 -2.56 -5.92 36.01
N SER A 198 -2.13 -5.17 35.00
CA SER A 198 -3.02 -4.35 34.17
C SER A 198 -2.42 -4.17 32.78
N GLY A 199 -2.68 -5.12 31.88
CA GLY A 199 -2.38 -5.02 30.47
C GLY A 199 -3.24 -3.97 29.76
N GLU A 200 -2.79 -2.72 29.80
CA GLU A 200 -3.17 -1.70 28.82
C GLU A 200 -1.96 -1.47 27.92
N GLU A 201 -1.94 -2.14 26.76
CA GLU A 201 -0.99 -1.86 25.69
C GLU A 201 -1.11 -0.37 25.33
N ASP A 202 -0.01 0.36 25.49
CA ASP A 202 0.06 1.81 25.36
C ASP A 202 -0.17 2.24 23.90
N ASP A 203 -1.44 2.45 23.55
CA ASP A 203 -1.92 2.87 22.22
C ASP A 203 -1.55 4.35 21.89
N THR A 204 -0.75 5.02 22.73
CA THR A 204 -0.53 6.48 22.68
C THR A 204 0.34 7.00 21.54
N CYS A 205 1.05 6.14 20.78
CA CYS A 205 1.73 6.62 19.56
C CYS A 205 0.73 6.84 18.42
N THR A 206 -0.26 5.98 18.20
CA THR A 206 -1.06 6.00 16.96
C THR A 206 -1.83 7.31 16.71
N ASP A 207 -2.19 8.03 17.77
CA ASP A 207 -2.86 9.34 17.72
C ASP A 207 -1.91 10.55 17.62
N ARG A 208 -0.59 10.38 17.85
CA ARG A 208 0.38 11.47 17.72
C ARG A 208 0.59 11.86 16.26
N ALA A 209 0.90 13.14 16.06
CA ALA A 209 1.38 13.64 14.77
C ALA A 209 2.76 13.01 14.51
N GLY A 210 2.93 12.39 13.34
CA GLY A 210 4.17 11.70 12.98
C GLY A 210 4.09 10.17 13.07
N CYS A 211 3.26 9.59 13.94
CA CYS A 211 3.12 8.13 14.05
C CYS A 211 2.33 7.52 12.87
N PRO A 212 2.60 6.24 12.52
CA PRO A 212 1.83 5.52 11.50
C PRO A 212 0.35 5.44 11.93
N LYS A 213 -0.56 5.54 10.98
CA LYS A 213 -2.00 5.49 11.27
C LYS A 213 -2.50 4.06 11.13
N LYS A 214 -3.40 3.57 11.98
CA LYS A 214 -3.89 2.18 11.86
C LYS A 214 -4.52 1.92 10.48
N GLY A 215 -4.16 0.79 9.86
CA GLY A 215 -4.75 0.32 8.60
C GLY A 215 -4.34 1.08 7.33
N LEU A 216 -5.27 1.16 6.37
CA LEU A 216 -5.08 1.73 5.04
C LEU A 216 -5.24 3.27 5.05
N LYS A 217 -4.33 3.98 4.38
CA LYS A 217 -4.36 5.45 4.25
C LYS A 217 -3.95 5.88 2.84
N LEU A 218 -4.66 6.82 2.23
CA LEU A 218 -4.17 7.54 1.04
C LEU A 218 -3.55 8.87 1.44
N LEU A 219 -2.44 9.20 0.79
CA LEU A 219 -1.67 10.42 1.00
C LEU A 219 -1.17 10.62 2.43
N GLY A 220 -0.06 11.33 2.52
CA GLY A 220 0.59 11.67 3.77
C GLY A 220 2.10 11.64 3.61
N TYR A 221 2.78 11.59 4.74
CA TYR A 221 4.22 11.39 4.77
C TYR A 221 4.57 9.97 5.22
N PRO A 222 5.66 9.39 4.70
CA PRO A 222 6.15 8.13 5.24
C PRO A 222 6.64 8.37 6.67
N THR A 223 6.18 7.55 7.61
CA THR A 223 6.68 7.57 8.99
C THR A 223 7.92 6.69 9.08
N ARG A 224 8.99 7.21 9.70
CA ARG A 224 10.21 6.46 9.99
C ARG A 224 10.23 6.05 11.46
N GLY A 225 10.27 4.75 11.71
CA GLY A 225 10.60 4.13 13.00
C GLY A 225 12.09 3.76 13.08
N LYS A 226 12.49 2.92 14.06
CA LYS A 226 13.91 2.56 14.27
C LYS A 226 14.54 1.84 13.06
N PHE A 227 13.73 1.22 12.19
CA PHE A 227 14.19 0.79 10.87
C PHE A 227 13.29 1.31 9.75
N TYR A 228 13.89 1.51 8.58
CA TYR A 228 13.21 1.88 7.35
C TYR A 228 13.94 1.24 6.16
N ASN A 229 13.31 0.26 5.53
CA ASN A 229 13.82 -0.39 4.32
C ASN A 229 13.01 0.07 3.11
N SER A 230 13.67 0.23 1.96
CA SER A 230 13.03 0.59 0.70
C SER A 230 13.65 -0.19 -0.45
N THR A 231 12.84 -0.55 -1.44
CA THR A 231 13.24 -1.43 -2.55
C THR A 231 14.12 -0.75 -3.61
N SER A 232 14.52 0.51 -3.42
CA SER A 232 15.38 1.25 -4.35
C SER A 232 16.82 0.68 -4.30
N PRO A 233 17.29 -0.03 -5.36
CA PRO A 233 18.62 -0.60 -5.38
C PRO A 233 19.62 0.50 -5.70
N GLY A 234 20.25 1.09 -4.69
CA GLY A 234 21.32 2.09 -4.86
C GLY A 234 20.99 3.18 -5.87
N GLY A 235 20.07 4.10 -5.51
CA GLY A 235 19.89 5.37 -6.23
C GLY A 235 19.77 5.22 -7.74
N ASN A 236 18.63 4.70 -8.22
CA ASN A 236 18.28 4.92 -9.62
C ASN A 236 18.39 6.42 -9.92
N GLU A 237 19.26 6.74 -10.87
CA GLU A 237 19.87 8.05 -11.16
C GLU A 237 18.89 9.17 -11.58
N SER A 238 17.59 9.01 -11.33
CA SER A 238 16.58 10.04 -11.55
C SER A 238 16.10 10.72 -10.25
N CYS A 239 16.21 10.09 -9.08
CA CYS A 239 15.78 10.69 -7.80
C CYS A 239 16.79 10.20 -6.73
N GLU A 240 17.99 10.82 -6.63
CA GLU A 240 19.11 10.42 -5.72
C GLU A 240 18.61 9.98 -4.33
N ALA A 241 18.45 8.67 -4.16
CA ALA A 241 18.02 7.99 -2.95
C ALA A 241 19.09 6.93 -2.66
N GLY A 242 19.87 7.09 -1.60
CA GLY A 242 20.95 6.15 -1.30
C GLY A 242 21.79 6.43 -0.07
N ASP A 243 21.84 7.67 0.43
CA ASP A 243 22.78 8.05 1.51
C ASP A 243 22.11 8.65 2.75
N ALA A 244 20.95 8.13 3.18
CA ALA A 244 20.17 8.76 4.27
C ALA A 244 19.88 10.26 4.03
N GLY A 245 19.98 10.70 2.77
CA GLY A 245 19.66 12.06 2.33
C GLY A 245 18.16 12.31 2.44
N PRO A 246 17.73 13.57 2.59
CA PRO A 246 16.43 13.81 3.19
C PRO A 246 15.30 13.40 2.22
N HIS A 247 14.37 12.59 2.73
CA HIS A 247 13.22 11.99 2.03
C HIS A 247 12.17 13.03 1.58
N TYR A 248 12.52 14.32 1.53
CA TYR A 248 11.61 15.41 1.16
C TYR A 248 11.09 15.31 -0.29
N LYS A 249 11.74 14.49 -1.13
CA LYS A 249 11.30 14.24 -2.52
C LYS A 249 10.28 13.11 -2.63
N TRP A 250 9.85 12.50 -1.52
CA TRP A 250 8.91 11.39 -1.53
C TRP A 250 7.69 11.70 -0.66
N ARG A 251 6.53 11.26 -1.10
CA ARG A 251 5.30 11.25 -0.31
C ARG A 251 4.83 9.81 -0.13
N CYS A 252 4.17 9.54 0.98
CA CYS A 252 3.41 8.29 1.12
C CYS A 252 2.16 8.44 0.23
N LEU A 253 2.11 7.71 -0.88
CA LEU A 253 0.94 7.72 -1.75
C LEU A 253 -0.15 6.84 -1.15
N ILE A 254 0.21 5.63 -0.70
CA ILE A 254 -0.66 4.70 0.02
C ILE A 254 0.13 4.08 1.16
N GLN A 255 -0.43 4.09 2.38
CA GLN A 255 0.01 3.19 3.44
C GLN A 255 -0.86 1.94 3.36
N LEU A 256 -0.25 0.78 3.09
CA LEU A 256 -0.95 -0.46 2.82
C LEU A 256 -1.47 -1.10 4.11
N GLY A 257 -0.66 -1.13 5.17
CA GLY A 257 -1.08 -1.62 6.49
C GLY A 257 -0.05 -1.33 7.57
N THR A 258 -0.43 -1.55 8.83
CA THR A 258 0.42 -1.45 10.03
C THR A 258 0.80 -2.84 10.56
N ARG A 259 1.52 -2.94 11.68
CA ARG A 259 1.88 -4.23 12.31
C ARG A 259 0.69 -4.92 13.02
N ASP A 260 -0.44 -4.23 13.14
CA ASP A 260 -1.60 -4.69 13.91
C ASP A 260 -2.37 -5.83 13.20
N GLU A 261 -3.24 -6.50 13.95
CA GLU A 261 -4.14 -7.59 13.49
C GLU A 261 -4.97 -7.21 12.24
N ASP A 262 -5.10 -5.91 11.95
CA ASP A 262 -5.82 -5.37 10.81
C ASP A 262 -5.03 -5.40 9.48
N ASN A 263 -3.74 -5.77 9.48
CA ASN A 263 -2.98 -5.91 8.24
C ASN A 263 -3.27 -7.25 7.56
N PRO A 264 -3.90 -7.24 6.38
CA PRO A 264 -4.38 -8.46 5.75
C PRO A 264 -3.25 -9.34 5.19
N MET A 265 -2.00 -8.88 5.19
CA MET A 265 -0.86 -9.67 4.74
C MET A 265 0.10 -10.11 5.85
N TYR A 266 -0.21 -9.82 7.12
CA TYR A 266 0.69 -10.04 8.26
C TYR A 266 2.07 -9.40 8.02
N SER A 267 2.35 -8.24 8.63
CA SER A 267 3.65 -7.59 8.47
C SER A 267 4.32 -7.27 9.79
N CYS A 268 5.64 -7.36 9.81
CA CYS A 268 6.51 -6.92 10.89
C CYS A 268 6.62 -5.38 10.99
N GLY A 269 6.03 -4.62 10.07
CA GLY A 269 6.04 -3.16 10.08
C GLY A 269 4.92 -2.51 9.26
N ASN A 270 5.01 -1.19 9.13
CA ASN A 270 4.13 -0.39 8.28
C ASN A 270 4.66 -0.41 6.86
N ILE A 271 3.82 -0.82 5.92
CA ILE A 271 4.20 -0.88 4.52
C ILE A 271 3.63 0.34 3.79
N PHE A 272 4.49 1.02 3.03
CA PHE A 272 4.16 2.19 2.23
C PHE A 272 4.43 1.93 0.75
N LEU A 273 3.55 2.47 -0.08
CA LEU A 273 3.80 2.80 -1.46
C LEU A 273 4.16 4.29 -1.51
N ASN A 274 5.43 4.59 -1.72
CA ASN A 274 5.86 5.98 -1.90
C ASN A 274 5.85 6.39 -3.36
N GLN A 275 5.72 7.68 -3.60
CA GLN A 275 5.81 8.30 -4.91
C GLN A 275 6.82 9.46 -4.89
N CYS A 276 7.77 9.49 -5.83
CA CYS A 276 8.73 10.60 -5.96
C CYS A 276 7.93 11.84 -6.45
N THR A 277 8.03 12.95 -5.72
CA THR A 277 7.29 14.19 -5.99
C THR A 277 7.78 14.89 -7.26
N LEU A 278 9.00 14.58 -7.71
CA LEU A 278 9.59 15.08 -8.95
C LEU A 278 9.28 14.19 -10.16
N HIS A 279 9.05 12.89 -9.91
CA HIS A 279 8.76 11.88 -10.93
C HIS A 279 7.50 11.12 -10.52
N PRO A 280 6.29 11.64 -10.81
CA PRO A 280 5.03 11.07 -10.32
C PRO A 280 4.74 9.63 -10.77
N ASP A 281 5.40 9.15 -11.81
CA ASP A 281 5.29 7.76 -12.29
C ASP A 281 6.32 6.81 -11.64
N SER A 282 7.17 7.33 -10.74
CA SER A 282 8.14 6.53 -9.99
C SER A 282 7.60 6.17 -8.61
N PHE A 283 7.47 4.86 -8.38
CA PHE A 283 6.96 4.28 -7.15
C PHE A 283 8.01 3.40 -6.49
N GLU A 284 8.00 3.34 -5.16
CA GLU A 284 8.81 2.40 -4.38
C GLU A 284 7.95 1.79 -3.27
N ALA A 285 8.25 0.53 -2.94
CA ALA A 285 7.75 -0.07 -1.72
C ALA A 285 8.73 0.25 -0.60
N ALA A 286 8.21 0.58 0.57
CA ALA A 286 8.99 0.76 1.77
C ALA A 286 8.30 0.07 2.95
N ILE A 287 9.10 -0.37 3.91
CA ILE A 287 8.62 -0.88 5.19
C ILE A 287 9.35 -0.14 6.31
N SER A 288 8.60 0.27 7.34
CA SER A 288 9.17 0.86 8.54
C SER A 288 8.55 0.24 9.78
N GLY A 289 9.36 -0.06 10.78
CA GLY A 289 8.88 -0.64 12.01
C GLY A 289 9.70 -0.27 13.22
N THR A 290 9.32 -0.87 14.36
CA THR A 290 9.74 -0.54 15.73
C THR A 290 9.50 0.93 16.07
N TRP A 291 8.44 1.17 16.83
CA TRP A 291 8.00 2.48 17.29
C TRP A 291 7.71 2.42 18.77
#